data_AF-A0A356IVL4-F1
#
_entry.id   AF-A0A356IVL4-F1
#
_cell.length_a   1.000
_cell.length_b   1.000
_cell.length_c   1.000
_cell.angle_alpha   90.00
_cell.angle_beta   90.00
_cell.angle_gamma   90.00
#
_symmetry.space_group_name_H-M   'P 1'
#
loop_
_entity.id
_entity.type
_entity.pdbx_description
1 polymer ?
#
loop_
_entity_poly.entity_id
_entity_poly.type
_entity_poly.pdbx_seq_one_letter_code
_entity_poly.pdbx_strand_id
1 'polypeptide(L)' 'IPSNGKWIPQAMSVKYLAKAKTALRAVSNGQEIDWDTTGEKTVPVEVFDEDGQLVFTAEITMNVKLS' A
#
# COMPACT_ATOMS: atom_id res chain seq x y z
N ILE A 1 -8.58 -10.23 4.04
CA ILE A 1 -9.39 -9.00 3.95
C ILE A 1 -10.86 -9.40 3.96
N PRO A 2 -11.69 -8.88 4.90
CA PRO A 2 -13.10 -9.21 5.00
C PRO A 2 -13.92 -8.82 3.77
N SER A 3 -14.87 -9.67 3.37
CA SER A 3 -15.75 -9.42 2.21
C SER A 3 -16.81 -8.34 2.44
N ASN A 4 -17.13 -8.03 3.70
CA ASN A 4 -18.10 -7.00 4.12
C ASN A 4 -17.44 -5.65 4.45
N GLY A 5 -16.13 -5.50 4.27
CA GLY A 5 -15.44 -4.25 4.49
C GLY A 5 -15.76 -3.21 3.40
N LYS A 6 -16.01 -1.96 3.81
CA LYS A 6 -16.03 -0.76 2.94
C LYS A 6 -14.84 0.11 3.26
N TRP A 7 -14.10 0.54 2.25
CA TRP A 7 -12.78 1.17 2.46
C TRP A 7 -12.70 2.47 1.68
N ILE A 8 -12.09 3.50 2.25
CA ILE A 8 -11.83 4.77 1.58
C ILE A 8 -10.40 5.26 1.87
N PRO A 9 -9.60 5.60 0.84
CA PRO A 9 -8.29 6.21 1.06
C PRO A 9 -8.45 7.63 1.61
N GLN A 10 -7.70 7.96 2.66
CA GLN A 10 -7.72 9.28 3.31
C GLN A 10 -6.43 10.08 3.08
N ALA A 11 -5.29 9.40 3.03
CA ALA A 11 -3.99 10.02 2.87
C ALA A 11 -3.01 9.08 2.15
N MET A 12 -1.97 9.67 1.57
CA MET A 12 -0.87 8.94 0.97
C MET A 12 0.43 9.73 1.17
N SER A 13 1.44 9.07 1.74
CA SER A 13 2.81 9.57 1.84
C SER A 13 3.71 8.76 0.91
N VAL A 14 4.60 9.42 0.15
CA VAL A 14 5.44 8.76 -0.85
C VAL A 14 6.90 9.14 -0.71
N LYS A 15 7.80 8.25 -1.15
CA LYS A 15 9.23 8.52 -1.29
C LYS A 15 9.70 8.07 -2.67
N TYR A 16 10.35 9.00 -3.39
CA TYR A 16 11.07 8.70 -4.63
C TYR A 16 12.52 8.37 -4.29
N LEU A 17 12.91 7.12 -4.44
CA LEU A 17 14.22 6.62 -4.02
C LEU A 17 15.23 6.61 -5.17
N ALA A 18 14.75 6.30 -6.38
CA ALA A 18 15.56 6.31 -7.59
C ALA A 18 14.68 6.59 -8.82
N LYS A 19 15.33 6.93 -9.94
CA LYS A 19 14.64 7.14 -11.21
C LYS A 19 14.22 5.81 -11.82
N ALA A 20 12.92 5.58 -11.93
CA ALA A 20 12.35 4.49 -12.73
C ALA A 20 12.68 4.68 -14.21
N LYS A 21 13.33 3.69 -14.83
CA LYS A 21 13.70 3.71 -16.26
C LYS A 21 13.05 2.60 -17.08
N THR A 22 12.50 1.59 -16.42
CA THR A 22 11.90 0.40 -17.02
C THR A 22 10.49 0.20 -16.48
N ALA A 23 9.85 -0.93 -16.83
CA ALA A 23 8.55 -1.28 -16.29
C ALA A 23 8.62 -1.43 -14.76
N LEU A 24 7.50 -1.16 -14.10
CA LEU A 24 7.41 -1.16 -12.65
C LEU A 24 6.48 -2.26 -12.15
N ARG A 25 6.88 -2.90 -11.06
CA ARG A 25 6.08 -3.86 -10.30
C ARG A 25 5.87 -3.32 -8.90
N ALA A 26 4.61 -2.99 -8.59
CA ALA A 26 4.20 -2.62 -7.25
C ALA A 26 3.79 -3.86 -6.44
N VAL A 27 4.17 -3.90 -5.16
CA VAL A 27 3.79 -4.93 -4.20
C VAL A 27 3.25 -4.24 -2.96
N SER A 28 2.09 -4.70 -2.49
CA SER A 28 1.61 -4.37 -1.15
C SER A 28 1.66 -5.61 -0.28
N ASN A 29 2.35 -5.51 0.86
CA ASN A 29 2.36 -6.57 1.87
C ASN A 29 1.46 -6.16 3.04
N GLY A 30 0.27 -6.76 3.09
CA GLY A 30 -0.70 -6.52 4.14
C GLY A 30 -0.67 -7.53 5.29
N GLN A 31 0.34 -8.40 5.40
CA GLN A 31 0.33 -9.50 6.38
C GLN A 31 0.34 -9.03 7.83
N GLU A 32 0.96 -7.88 8.11
CA GLU A 32 1.04 -7.30 9.46
C GLU A 32 -0.16 -6.39 9.79
N ILE A 33 -1.10 -6.23 8.85
CA ILE A 33 -2.29 -5.41 9.04
C ILE A 33 -3.39 -6.31 9.59
N ASP A 34 -3.93 -5.94 10.74
CA ASP A 34 -5.17 -6.52 11.24
C ASP A 34 -6.36 -6.00 10.41
N TRP A 35 -6.83 -6.85 9.49
CA TRP A 35 -7.93 -6.56 8.57
C TRP A 35 -9.31 -6.76 9.17
N ASP A 36 -9.40 -7.40 10.34
CA ASP A 36 -10.68 -7.75 10.98
C ASP A 36 -11.16 -6.64 11.93
N THR A 37 -10.53 -5.47 11.88
CA THR A 37 -10.90 -4.30 12.68
C THR A 37 -11.23 -3.07 11.81
N THR A 38 -12.21 -2.28 12.28
CA THR A 38 -12.58 -0.97 11.72
C THR A 38 -11.56 0.10 12.12
N GLY A 39 -11.44 1.16 11.32
CA GLY A 39 -10.57 2.31 11.56
C GLY A 39 -9.47 2.45 10.51
N GLU A 40 -8.48 3.27 10.83
CA GLU A 40 -7.36 3.55 9.92
C GLU A 40 -6.42 2.34 9.80
N LYS A 41 -6.06 2.00 8.55
CA LYS A 41 -5.09 0.97 8.18
C LYS A 41 -4.06 1.61 7.26
N THR A 42 -2.79 1.54 7.63
CA THR A 42 -1.70 1.96 6.74
C THR A 42 -1.28 0.78 5.87
N VAL A 43 -1.52 0.90 4.57
CA VAL A 43 -1.14 -0.11 3.57
C VAL A 43 0.19 0.29 2.94
N PRO A 44 1.28 -0.47 3.17
CA PRO A 44 2.56 -0.21 2.55
C PRO A 44 2.56 -0.66 1.09
N VAL A 45 3.23 0.11 0.24
CA VAL A 45 3.48 -0.23 -1.15
C VAL A 45 4.96 -0.03 -1.44
N GLU A 46 5.58 -1.06 -1.98
CA GLU A 46 6.94 -1.04 -2.50
C GLU A 46 6.88 -1.20 -4.02
N VAL A 47 7.63 -0.37 -4.74
CA VAL A 47 7.65 -0.39 -6.20
C VAL A 47 9.07 -0.66 -6.69
N PHE A 48 9.19 -1.74 -7.45
CA PHE A 48 10.43 -2.24 -8.00
C PHE A 48 10.47 -2.06 -9.51
N ASP A 49 11.66 -1.90 -10.07
CA ASP A 49 11.87 -1.99 -11.51
C ASP A 49 12.13 -3.44 -11.98
N GLU A 50 12.42 -3.62 -13.27
CA GLU A 50 12.70 -4.94 -13.86
C GLU A 50 13.96 -5.62 -13.30
N ASP A 51 14.93 -4.84 -12.81
CA ASP A 51 16.15 -5.34 -12.17
C ASP A 51 15.92 -5.69 -10.69
N GLY A 52 14.71 -5.47 -10.18
CA GLY A 52 14.36 -5.67 -8.78
C GLY A 52 14.84 -4.56 -7.85
N GLN A 53 15.27 -3.41 -8.37
CA GLN A 53 15.65 -2.26 -7.56
C GLN A 53 14.39 -1.61 -6.98
N LEU A 54 14.37 -1.36 -5.67
CA LEU A 54 13.33 -0.55 -5.04
C LEU A 54 13.52 0.92 -5.43
N VAL A 55 12.57 1.47 -6.18
CA VAL A 55 12.66 2.83 -6.73
C VAL A 55 11.68 3.82 -6.10
N PHE A 56 10.62 3.30 -5.46
CA PHE A 56 9.57 4.12 -4.85
C PHE A 56 8.90 3.36 -3.70
N THR A 57 8.52 4.08 -2.65
CA THR A 57 7.65 3.55 -1.60
C THR A 57 6.46 4.48 -1.35
N ALA A 58 5.33 3.91 -0.95
CA ALA A 58 4.17 4.64 -0.47
C ALA A 58 3.57 4.01 0.78
N GLU A 59 2.99 4.86 1.62
CA GLU A 59 2.13 4.48 2.73
C GLU A 59 0.75 5.08 2.47
N ILE A 60 -0.26 4.24 2.26
CA ILE A 60 -1.63 4.66 1.99
C ILE A 60 -2.48 4.44 3.24
N THR A 61 -3.03 5.52 3.81
CA THR A 61 -3.96 5.42 4.93
C THR A 61 -5.37 5.17 4.40
N MET A 62 -5.93 4.02 4.77
CA MET A 62 -7.28 3.59 4.41
C MET A 62 -8.17 3.62 5.65
N ASN A 63 -9.31 4.28 5.61
CA ASN A 63 -10.35 4.09 6.62
C ASN A 63 -11.20 2.88 6.25
N VAL A 64 -11.18 1.84 7.07
CA VAL A 64 -11.95 0.60 6.88
C VAL A 64 -13.15 0.60 7.80
N LYS A 65 -14.33 0.39 7.24
CA LYS A 65 -15.57 0.14 7.99
C LYS A 65 -16.07 -1.27 7.73
N LEU A 66 -16.19 -2.07 8.78
CA LEU A 66 -16.83 -3.38 8.71
C LEU A 66 -18.34 -3.21 8.91
N SER A 67 -19.13 -3.98 8.16
CA SER A 67 -20.61 -3.93 8.21
C SER A 67 -21.18 -5.07 9.02
#